data_AF-X1LC54-F1
#
_entry.id   AF-X1LC54-F1
#
_cell.length_a   1.000
_cell.length_b   1.000
_cell.length_c   1.000
_cell.angle_alpha   90.00
_cell.angle_beta   90.00
_cell.angle_gamma   90.00
#
_symmetry.space_group_name_H-M   'P 1'
#
loop_
_entity.id
_entity.type
_entity.pdbx_description
1 polymer ?
#
loop_
_entity_poly.entity_id
_entity_poly.type
_entity_poly.pdbx_seq_one_letter_code
_entity_poly.pdbx_strand_id
1 'polypeptide(L)'
;MSTTAEVTITVKKYATNPHPEVPRPASMLPRYIDIEVSNLDAILWPMHVEQTYTDAEVAGINESTLGMYYFKAGAWHRCSDTGVNTAANYVWANMLRVELSGSPVAVGGTAAPAPGKGRIL
;
A
#
# COMPACT_ATOMS: atom_id res chain seq x y z
N MET A 1 -10.43 -9.74 9.82
CA MET A 1 -11.46 -8.70 10.01
C MET A 1 -12.62 -9.31 10.79
N SER A 2 -13.20 -8.56 11.72
CA SER A 2 -14.42 -8.95 12.43
C SER A 2 -15.51 -7.91 12.22
N THR A 3 -16.78 -8.32 12.23
CA THR A 3 -17.92 -7.42 11.96
C THR A 3 -19.07 -7.66 12.93
N THR A 4 -19.92 -6.65 13.10
CA THR A 4 -21.14 -6.71 13.92
C THR A 4 -22.41 -6.97 13.11
N ALA A 5 -22.31 -6.90 11.78
CA ALA A 5 -23.36 -7.20 10.82
C ALA A 5 -22.75 -7.75 9.53
N GLU A 6 -23.60 -8.19 8.59
CA GLU A 6 -23.16 -8.53 7.24
C GLU A 6 -22.59 -7.30 6.53
N VAL A 7 -21.45 -7.48 5.87
CA VAL A 7 -20.81 -6.46 5.05
C VAL A 7 -20.35 -7.08 3.73
N THR A 8 -20.38 -6.30 2.67
CA THR A 8 -19.78 -6.65 1.39
C THR A 8 -18.49 -5.86 1.23
N ILE A 9 -17.41 -6.57 0.91
CA ILE A 9 -16.11 -5.98 0.56
C ILE A 9 -15.95 -6.09 -0.95
N THR A 10 -15.77 -4.96 -1.62
CA THR A 10 -15.48 -4.91 -3.05
C THR A 10 -14.07 -4.40 -3.26
N VAL A 11 -13.23 -5.17 -3.95
CA VAL A 11 -11.89 -4.74 -4.34
C VAL A 11 -11.89 -4.41 -5.83
N LYS A 12 -11.64 -3.16 -6.17
CA LYS A 12 -11.48 -2.69 -7.55
C LYS A 12 -9.99 -2.51 -7.84
N LYS A 13 -9.59 -2.76 -9.08
CA LYS A 13 -8.23 -2.52 -9.55
C LYS A 13 -8.25 -1.44 -10.61
N TYR A 14 -7.39 -0.43 -10.48
CA TYR A 14 -7.16 0.54 -11.54
C TYR A 14 -6.02 0.06 -12.44
N ALA A 15 -6.17 0.30 -13.75
CA ALA A 15 -5.12 0.00 -14.73
C ALA A 15 -3.91 0.94 -14.59
N THR A 16 -4.16 2.17 -14.13
CA THR A 16 -3.17 3.23 -13.92
C THR A 16 -3.42 3.94 -12.59
N ASN A 17 -2.53 4.84 -12.19
CA ASN A 17 -2.75 5.70 -11.03
C ASN A 17 -4.04 6.53 -11.26
N PRO A 18 -5.06 6.44 -10.38
CA PRO A 18 -6.27 7.25 -10.49
C PRO A 18 -6.05 8.74 -10.20
N HIS A 19 -4.89 9.11 -9.61
CA HIS A 19 -4.48 10.49 -9.32
C HIS A 19 -3.11 10.81 -9.96
N PRO A 20 -2.99 10.79 -11.30
CA PRO A 20 -1.72 11.01 -12.01
C PRO A 20 -1.13 12.41 -11.80
N GLU A 21 -1.96 13.38 -11.41
CA GLU A 21 -1.60 14.77 -11.14
C GLU A 21 -0.86 14.97 -9.81
N VAL A 22 -0.94 13.99 -8.90
CA VAL A 22 -0.35 14.11 -7.56
C VAL A 22 1.02 13.45 -7.50
N PRO A 23 2.03 14.10 -6.89
CA PRO A 23 3.32 13.47 -6.60
C PRO A 23 3.14 12.15 -5.84
N ARG A 24 3.77 11.10 -6.36
CA ARG A 24 3.78 9.78 -5.70
C ARG A 24 5.02 9.65 -4.81
N PRO A 25 4.94 8.85 -3.74
CA PRO A 25 6.13 8.32 -3.08
C PRO A 25 7.09 7.72 -4.12
N ALA A 26 8.39 7.90 -3.89
CA ALA A 26 9.41 7.28 -4.73
C ALA A 26 9.17 5.76 -4.79
N SER A 27 9.43 5.15 -5.94
CA SER A 27 9.33 3.69 -6.08
C SER A 27 7.96 3.10 -5.72
N MET A 28 6.86 3.86 -5.89
CA MET A 28 5.50 3.31 -5.79
C MET A 28 5.24 2.33 -6.94
N LEU A 29 4.83 1.12 -6.59
CA LEU A 29 4.47 0.08 -7.55
C LEU A 29 3.26 0.55 -8.38
N PRO A 30 3.20 0.25 -9.69
CA PRO A 30 2.09 0.65 -10.56
C PRO A 30 0.85 -0.24 -10.36
N ARG A 31 0.48 -0.48 -9.10
CA ARG A 31 -0.67 -1.29 -8.68
C ARG A 31 -1.52 -0.45 -7.73
N TYR A 32 -2.73 -0.11 -8.17
CA TYR A 32 -3.65 0.71 -7.42
C TYR A 32 -4.96 -0.05 -7.28
N ILE A 33 -5.44 -0.18 -6.05
CA ILE A 33 -6.72 -0.80 -5.74
C ILE A 33 -7.61 0.18 -5.00
N ASP A 34 -8.90 -0.04 -5.01
CA ASP A 34 -9.87 0.61 -4.12
C ASP A 34 -10.61 -0.48 -3.35
N ILE A 35 -10.75 -0.30 -2.05
CA ILE A 35 -11.41 -1.25 -1.17
C ILE A 35 -12.65 -0.57 -0.61
N GLU A 36 -13.80 -0.95 -1.17
CA GLU A 36 -15.10 -0.43 -0.77
C GLU A 36 -15.76 -1.40 0.21
N VAL A 37 -16.25 -0.84 1.32
CA VAL A 37 -16.96 -1.58 2.38
C VAL A 37 -18.39 -1.06 2.44
N SER A 38 -19.38 -1.93 2.26
CA SER A 38 -20.79 -1.53 2.18
C SER A 38 -21.31 -0.84 3.45
N ASN A 39 -20.75 -1.16 4.61
CA ASN A 39 -21.05 -0.53 5.89
C ASN A 39 -19.79 -0.43 6.78
N LEU A 40 -19.16 0.74 6.79
CA LEU A 40 -17.94 0.99 7.59
C LEU A 40 -18.17 0.97 9.11
N ASP A 41 -19.40 1.19 9.57
CA ASP A 41 -19.75 1.17 11.00
C ASP A 41 -19.94 -0.26 11.54
N ALA A 42 -20.13 -1.24 10.65
CA ALA A 42 -20.18 -2.65 11.02
C ALA A 42 -18.80 -3.30 11.17
N ILE A 43 -17.72 -2.59 10.83
CA ILE A 43 -16.34 -3.11 10.95
C ILE A 43 -15.81 -2.88 12.35
N LEU A 44 -15.29 -3.94 12.97
CA LEU A 44 -14.45 -3.85 14.15
C LEU A 44 -13.00 -3.63 13.71
N TRP A 45 -12.60 -2.35 13.69
CA TRP A 45 -11.28 -1.90 13.23
C TRP A 45 -10.14 -2.37 14.15
N PRO A 46 -8.91 -2.57 13.61
CA PRO A 46 -8.47 -2.32 12.24
C PRO A 46 -8.84 -3.44 11.23
N MET A 47 -8.76 -3.11 9.93
CA MET A 47 -8.87 -4.11 8.87
C MET A 47 -7.47 -4.47 8.36
N HIS A 48 -7.13 -5.76 8.46
CA HIS A 48 -5.87 -6.27 7.93
C HIS A 48 -5.96 -6.45 6.42
N VAL A 49 -5.01 -5.87 5.68
CA VAL A 49 -4.92 -5.92 4.21
C VAL A 49 -3.50 -6.32 3.82
N GLU A 50 -3.38 -7.24 2.86
CA GLU A 50 -2.11 -7.71 2.32
C GLU A 50 -2.10 -7.59 0.79
N GLN A 51 -0.94 -7.28 0.22
CA GLN A 51 -0.70 -7.32 -1.22
C GLN A 51 0.65 -8.00 -1.50
N THR A 52 0.60 -9.12 -2.22
CA THR A 52 1.80 -9.85 -2.67
C THR A 52 2.49 -9.14 -3.83
N TYR A 53 3.80 -9.30 -3.92
CA TYR A 53 4.63 -8.83 -5.02
C TYR A 53 5.61 -9.91 -5.47
N THR A 54 6.28 -9.66 -6.59
CA THR A 54 7.40 -10.48 -7.08
C THR A 54 8.70 -9.71 -6.98
N ASP A 55 9.84 -10.41 -6.89
CA ASP A 55 11.17 -9.78 -6.81
C ASP A 55 11.43 -8.82 -7.99
N ALA A 56 10.90 -9.15 -9.17
CA ALA A 56 11.01 -8.32 -10.36
C ALA A 56 10.30 -6.96 -10.22
N GLU A 57 9.21 -6.90 -9.47
CA GLU A 57 8.45 -5.66 -9.28
C GLU A 57 9.10 -4.70 -8.30
N VAL A 58 9.91 -5.24 -7.38
CA VAL A 58 10.63 -4.47 -6.37
C VAL A 58 12.11 -4.28 -6.74
N ALA A 59 12.50 -4.65 -7.96
CA ALA A 59 13.85 -4.43 -8.47
C ALA A 59 14.22 -2.92 -8.42
N GLY A 60 15.32 -2.59 -7.74
CA GLY A 60 15.77 -1.20 -7.55
C GLY A 60 15.07 -0.44 -6.42
N ILE A 61 14.21 -1.12 -5.64
CA ILE A 61 13.57 -0.59 -4.44
C ILE A 61 14.28 -1.17 -3.22
N ASN A 62 14.46 -0.38 -2.16
CA ASN A 62 14.83 -0.93 -0.86
C ASN A 62 13.60 -1.64 -0.28
N GLU A 63 13.53 -2.95 -0.49
CA GLU A 63 12.37 -3.77 -0.13
C GLU A 63 11.95 -3.61 1.34
N SER A 64 12.91 -3.48 2.27
CA SER A 64 12.65 -3.28 3.70
C SER A 64 11.87 -1.99 4.04
N THR A 65 11.75 -1.07 3.08
CA THR A 65 11.02 0.20 3.24
C THR A 65 9.61 0.15 2.67
N LEU A 66 9.21 -0.97 2.07
CA LEU A 66 7.88 -1.12 1.50
C LEU A 66 6.80 -0.96 2.57
N GLY A 67 5.71 -0.32 2.17
CA GLY A 67 4.53 -0.09 2.99
C GLY A 67 3.33 0.26 2.13
N MET A 68 2.16 0.13 2.73
CA MET A 68 0.88 0.49 2.11
C MET A 68 0.65 1.99 2.22
N TYR A 69 0.14 2.60 1.16
CA TYR A 69 -0.24 4.01 1.08
C TYR A 69 -1.70 4.12 0.71
N TYR A 70 -2.38 5.13 1.27
CA TYR A 70 -3.75 5.50 0.92
C TYR A 70 -3.79 6.93 0.41
N PHE A 71 -4.65 7.20 -0.56
CA PHE A 71 -4.82 8.55 -1.10
C PHE A 71 -5.90 9.30 -0.32
N LYS A 72 -5.56 10.47 0.23
CA LYS A 72 -6.52 11.32 0.94
C LYS A 72 -6.17 12.80 0.81
N ALA A 73 -7.19 13.62 0.62
CA ALA A 73 -7.06 15.08 0.59
C ALA A 73 -5.96 15.60 -0.35
N GLY A 74 -5.84 14.99 -1.54
CA GLY A 74 -4.89 15.41 -2.57
C GLY A 74 -3.45 14.91 -2.39
N ALA A 75 -3.21 13.94 -1.50
CA ALA A 75 -1.88 13.36 -1.29
C ALA A 75 -1.94 11.85 -0.98
N TRP A 76 -0.84 11.16 -1.30
CA TRP A 76 -0.59 9.79 -0.86
C TRP A 76 0.03 9.82 0.55
N HIS A 77 -0.61 9.12 1.48
CA HIS A 77 -0.17 9.00 2.87
C HIS A 77 0.22 7.56 3.15
N ARG A 78 1.35 7.35 3.83
CA ARG A 78 1.70 6.01 4.30
C ARG A 78 0.71 5.61 5.40
N CYS A 79 0.22 4.37 5.38
CA CYS A 79 -0.56 3.84 6.49
C CYS A 79 0.27 3.90 7.78
N SER A 80 -0.40 4.16 8.90
CA SER A 80 0.23 4.32 10.21
C SER A 80 0.82 3.01 10.74
N ASP A 81 0.12 1.89 10.53
CA ASP A 81 0.57 0.54 10.87
C ASP A 81 0.69 -0.32 9.61
N THR A 82 1.90 -0.37 9.06
CA THR A 82 2.21 -1.10 7.82
C THR A 82 3.67 -1.51 7.77
N GLY A 83 3.91 -2.64 7.11
CA GLY A 83 5.25 -3.15 6.87
C GLY A 83 5.28 -4.14 5.72
N VAL A 84 6.37 -4.89 5.67
CA VAL A 84 6.66 -5.86 4.62
C VAL A 84 7.17 -7.14 5.24
N ASN A 85 6.78 -8.27 4.65
CA ASN A 85 7.39 -9.55 4.87
C ASN A 85 8.20 -9.93 3.63
N THR A 86 9.49 -9.66 3.66
CA THR A 86 10.41 -9.90 2.53
C THR A 86 10.75 -11.37 2.33
N ALA A 87 10.41 -12.25 3.27
CA ALA A 87 10.60 -13.69 3.10
C ALA A 87 9.44 -14.33 2.34
N ALA A 88 8.23 -13.77 2.49
CA ALA A 88 7.01 -14.25 1.86
C ALA A 88 6.49 -13.32 0.74
N ASN A 89 7.21 -12.25 0.43
CA ASN A 89 6.94 -11.28 -0.62
C ASN A 89 5.52 -10.66 -0.56
N TYR A 90 5.16 -10.08 0.60
CA TYR A 90 3.94 -9.28 0.71
C TYR A 90 4.12 -8.05 1.59
N VAL A 91 3.38 -7.00 1.24
CA VAL A 91 3.21 -5.78 2.03
C VAL A 91 1.88 -5.88 2.76
N TRP A 92 1.84 -5.44 4.01
CA TRP A 92 0.65 -5.52 4.85
C TRP A 92 0.36 -4.19 5.54
N ALA A 93 -0.90 -3.95 5.90
CA ALA A 93 -1.29 -2.87 6.81
C ALA A 93 -2.48 -3.28 7.67
N ASN A 94 -2.49 -2.82 8.92
CA ASN A 94 -3.68 -2.82 9.78
C ASN A 94 -4.39 -1.47 9.60
N MET A 95 -5.14 -1.34 8.51
CA MET A 95 -5.73 -0.07 8.11
C MET A 95 -6.82 0.36 9.08
N LEU A 96 -6.76 1.62 9.52
CA LEU A 96 -7.82 2.27 10.30
C LEU A 96 -8.94 2.77 9.38
N ARG A 97 -10.12 3.04 9.97
CA ARG A 97 -11.30 3.56 9.24
C ARG A 97 -10.96 4.74 8.32
N VAL A 98 -10.14 5.64 8.85
CA VAL A 98 -9.75 6.89 8.20
C VAL A 98 -8.77 6.70 7.03
N GLU A 99 -8.10 5.55 6.97
CA GLU A 99 -7.09 5.21 5.94
C GLU A 99 -7.71 4.39 4.80
N LEU A 100 -8.87 3.78 5.00
CA LEU A 100 -9.56 2.98 3.97
C LEU A 100 -10.68 3.74 3.25
N SER A 101 -11.41 4.60 3.97
CA SER A 101 -12.68 5.15 3.48
C SER A 101 -12.54 5.91 2.16
N GLY A 102 -13.01 5.31 1.06
CA GLY A 102 -13.10 5.93 -0.27
C GLY A 102 -11.77 6.33 -0.88
N SER A 103 -10.70 5.61 -0.53
CA SER A 103 -9.32 5.98 -0.85
C SER A 103 -8.64 4.89 -1.66
N PRO A 104 -8.13 5.18 -2.87
CA PRO A 104 -7.21 4.29 -3.54
C PRO A 104 -6.03 3.92 -2.63
N VAL A 105 -5.63 2.65 -2.69
CA VAL A 105 -4.53 2.06 -1.93
C VAL A 105 -3.45 1.57 -2.90
N ALA A 106 -2.19 1.77 -2.54
CA ALA A 106 -1.03 1.35 -3.33
C ALA A 106 0.13 0.91 -2.42
N VAL A 107 1.12 0.25 -3.01
CA VAL A 107 2.37 -0.14 -2.34
C VAL A 107 3.50 0.76 -2.81
N GLY A 108 4.32 1.25 -1.87
CA GLY A 108 5.51 2.03 -2.20
C GLY A 108 6.59 1.92 -1.13
N GLY A 109 7.78 2.44 -1.43
CA GLY A 109 8.93 2.41 -0.54
C GLY A 109 9.91 3.53 -0.85
N THR A 110 11.20 3.22 -0.77
CA THR A 110 12.28 4.12 -1.18
C THR A 110 13.17 3.43 -2.20
N ALA A 111 13.88 4.22 -3.03
CA ALA A 111 14.86 3.66 -3.94
C ALA A 111 15.96 2.91 -3.17
N ALA A 112 16.45 1.80 -3.74
CA ALA A 112 17.62 1.12 -3.21
C ALA A 112 18.83 2.08 -3.18
N PRO A 113 19.73 1.97 -2.19
CA PRO A 113 20.98 2.72 -2.19
C PRO A 113 21.74 2.46 -3.51
N ALA A 114 22.33 3.51 -4.09
CA ALA A 114 23.20 3.33 -5.24
C ALA A 114 24.34 2.36 -4.87
N PRO A 115 24.75 1.44 -5.77
CA PRO A 115 25.91 0.61 -5.54
C PRO A 115 27.10 1.53 -5.20
N GLY A 116 27.69 1.34 -4.02
CA GLY A 116 28.84 2.13 -3.62
C GLY A 116 29.91 2.04 -4.69
N LYS A 117 30.41 3.18 -5.18
CA LYS A 117 31.61 3.18 -6.02
C LYS A 117 32.73 2.58 -5.17
N GLY A 118 33.08 1.33 -5.42
CA GLY A 118 34.21 0.67 -4.78
C GLY A 118 35.41 1.59 -4.92
N ARG A 119 35.90 2.11 -3.80
CA ARG A 119 37.14 2.87 -3.76
C ARG A 119 38.25 1.85 -3.96
N ILE A 120 38.69 1.68 -5.21
CA ILE A 120 39.94 0.99 -5.52
C ILE A 120 41.03 1.91 -4.97
N LEU A 121 41.64 1.49 -3.85
CA LEU A 121 42.90 2.05 -3.35
C LEU A 121 44.05 1.43 -4.14
#